data_AF-A0A4U5UGM8-F1
#
_entry.id   AF-A0A4U5UGM8-F1
#
_cell.length_a   1.000
_cell.length_b   1.000
_cell.length_c   1.000
_cell.angle_alpha   90.00
_cell.angle_beta   90.00
_cell.angle_gamma   90.00
#
_symmetry.space_group_name_H-M   'P 1'
#
loop_
_entity.id
_entity.type
_entity.pdbx_description
1 polymer ?
#
loop_
_entity_poly.entity_id
_entity_poly.type
_entity_poly.pdbx_seq_one_letter_code
_entity_poly.pdbx_strand_id
1 'polypeptide(L)'
;MGHLWYQFPKEILINAIGVQLSLDWLEKRFWAIAKQCSNIEGVCPLSCESVDLNCFLVDNNGFILLSKERNEVGRFFGEVDGSVMASLMKMGMYKKVSLYDYQAMCKNNHHHHNSARPLLSPFYVITALIRWLFSNVLMFLLDFNLCGLWHSDYFVDGHRQKKVEPMQPCDTAYPGFMYDSSIREANSLIKCGRCQKMFVVQQIPNSNLVLVVTQADCDCSRQYGSILLEPKEIKYILH
;
A
#
# COMPACT_ATOMS: atom_id res chain seq x y z
N MET A 1 7.19 -57.00 11.88
CA MET A 1 7.18 -55.69 11.20
C MET A 1 6.18 -54.80 11.92
N GLY A 2 6.66 -54.01 12.89
CA GLY A 2 5.83 -53.05 13.63
C GLY A 2 5.91 -51.69 12.96
N HIS A 3 4.78 -51.20 12.44
CA HIS A 3 4.64 -49.80 12.03
C HIS A 3 4.22 -48.98 13.26
N LEU A 4 5.18 -48.27 13.85
CA LEU A 4 4.93 -47.17 14.78
C LEU A 4 4.40 -45.99 13.96
N TRP A 5 3.09 -45.76 14.01
CA TRP A 5 2.52 -44.46 13.67
C TRP A 5 2.72 -43.54 14.87
N TYR A 6 3.57 -42.52 14.72
CA TYR A 6 3.68 -41.44 15.69
C TYR A 6 2.39 -40.62 15.66
N GLN A 7 1.53 -40.83 16.64
CA GLN A 7 0.36 -40.00 16.92
C GLN A 7 0.85 -38.69 17.56
N PHE A 8 0.90 -37.59 16.80
CA PHE A 8 1.08 -36.27 17.40
C PHE A 8 -0.15 -35.94 18.25
N PRO A 9 0.00 -35.45 19.50
CA PRO A 9 -1.14 -35.00 20.28
C PRO A 9 -1.74 -33.76 19.60
N LYS A 10 -3.03 -33.81 19.28
CA LYS A 10 -3.79 -32.62 18.86
C LYS A 10 -4.09 -31.81 20.10
N GLU A 11 -3.25 -30.84 20.43
CA GLU A 11 -3.65 -29.78 21.35
C GLU A 11 -4.75 -28.96 20.66
N ILE A 12 -5.97 -29.04 21.18
CA ILE A 12 -7.12 -28.30 20.66
C ILE A 12 -7.16 -26.95 21.36
N LEU A 13 -7.09 -25.87 20.58
CA LEU A 13 -7.24 -24.52 21.08
C LEU A 13 -8.73 -24.22 21.19
N ILE A 14 -9.25 -24.16 22.42
CA ILE A 14 -10.69 -24.11 22.70
C ILE A 14 -11.20 -22.66 22.74
N ASN A 15 -10.39 -21.73 23.26
CA ASN A 15 -10.76 -20.33 23.43
C ASN A 15 -9.53 -19.41 23.25
N ALA A 16 -9.78 -18.18 22.77
CA ALA A 16 -8.80 -17.10 22.75
C ALA A 16 -9.26 -15.98 23.70
N ILE A 17 -8.35 -15.50 24.54
CA ILE A 17 -8.58 -14.36 25.43
C ILE A 17 -7.77 -13.18 24.89
N GLY A 18 -8.40 -12.03 24.70
CA GLY A 18 -7.77 -10.81 24.23
C GLY A 18 -8.14 -9.61 25.10
N VAL A 19 -7.26 -8.60 25.12
CA VAL A 19 -7.48 -7.32 25.82
C VAL A 19 -7.30 -6.20 24.81
N GLN A 20 -8.22 -5.24 24.79
CA GLN A 20 -8.07 -4.01 24.04
C GLN A 20 -7.53 -2.92 24.96
N LEU A 21 -6.34 -2.42 24.68
CA LEU A 21 -5.69 -1.35 25.43
C LEU A 21 -5.92 -0.01 24.72
N SER A 22 -6.13 1.05 25.50
CA SER A 22 -6.18 2.41 24.95
C SER A 22 -4.77 2.89 24.61
N LEU A 23 -4.60 3.43 23.39
CA LEU A 23 -3.33 3.96 22.90
C LEU A 23 -2.78 5.05 23.84
N ASP A 24 -3.63 5.96 24.32
CA ASP A 24 -3.22 7.05 25.21
C ASP A 24 -2.63 6.53 26.54
N TRP A 25 -3.19 5.44 27.07
CA TRP A 25 -2.70 4.84 28.30
C TRP A 25 -1.36 4.12 28.07
N LEU A 26 -1.26 3.40 26.95
CA LEU A 26 -0.04 2.69 26.57
C LEU A 26 1.11 3.66 26.30
N GLU A 27 0.87 4.75 25.56
CA GLU A 27 1.85 5.82 25.33
C GLU A 27 2.35 6.40 26.65
N LYS A 28 1.43 6.83 27.54
CA LYS A 28 1.80 7.39 28.85
C LYS A 28 2.67 6.44 29.66
N ARG A 29 2.30 5.15 29.69
CA ARG A 29 3.05 4.14 30.43
C ARG A 29 4.41 3.87 29.80
N PHE A 30 4.47 3.77 28.48
CA PHE A 30 5.71 3.55 27.72
C PHE A 30 6.70 4.69 27.93
N TRP A 31 6.27 5.94 27.75
CA TRP A 31 7.14 7.11 27.94
C TRP A 31 7.59 7.28 29.39
N ALA A 32 6.76 6.91 30.37
CA ALA A 32 7.18 6.92 31.77
C ALA A 32 8.33 5.91 32.04
N ILE A 33 8.30 4.74 31.40
CA ILE A 33 9.34 3.72 31.51
C ILE A 33 10.58 4.10 30.71
N ALA A 34 10.42 4.60 29.49
CA ALA A 34 11.52 5.00 28.61
C ALA A 34 12.33 6.19 29.16
N LYS A 35 11.77 6.96 30.10
CA LYS A 35 12.47 8.00 30.88
C LYS A 35 13.29 7.44 32.03
N GLN A 36 12.90 6.28 32.56
CA GLN A 36 13.45 5.73 33.78
C GLN A 36 14.78 5.03 33.47
N CYS A 37 15.87 5.76 33.64
CA CYS A 37 17.21 5.18 33.55
C CYS A 37 17.52 4.44 34.86
N SER A 38 18.07 3.24 34.75
CA SER A 38 18.54 2.48 35.91
C SER A 38 19.62 3.29 36.65
N ASN A 39 19.55 3.28 37.99
CA ASN A 39 20.44 3.96 38.94
C ASN A 39 21.94 3.64 38.71
N ILE A 40 22.53 4.24 37.69
CA ILE A 40 23.97 4.40 37.53
C ILE A 40 24.16 5.91 37.74
N GLU A 41 25.06 6.31 38.62
CA GLU A 41 25.25 7.66 39.19
C GLU A 41 25.63 8.78 38.18
N GLY A 42 25.16 8.70 36.94
CA GLY A 42 25.32 9.70 35.90
C GLY A 42 23.98 10.22 35.36
N VAL A 43 24.02 11.44 34.84
CA VAL A 43 22.96 12.00 33.98
C VAL A 43 22.71 10.99 32.86
N CYS A 44 21.47 10.53 32.70
CA CYS A 44 21.13 9.60 31.63
C CYS A 44 21.33 10.30 30.27
N PRO A 45 22.34 9.90 29.48
CA PRO A 45 22.70 10.64 28.28
C PRO A 45 21.76 10.35 27.10
N LEU A 46 20.95 9.29 27.18
CA LEU A 46 20.11 8.80 26.10
C LEU A 46 18.70 8.52 26.65
N SER A 47 17.81 9.50 26.54
CA SER A 47 16.39 9.37 26.89
C SER A 47 15.55 9.59 25.64
N CYS A 48 14.53 8.77 25.43
CA CYS A 48 13.59 8.93 24.31
C CYS A 48 12.75 10.23 24.37
N GLU A 49 12.84 10.98 25.47
CA GLU A 49 12.26 12.32 25.56
C GLU A 49 13.09 13.35 24.76
N SER A 50 14.40 13.12 24.59
CA SER A 50 15.26 14.07 23.89
C SER A 50 14.86 14.22 22.42
N VAL A 51 15.27 15.33 21.82
CA VAL A 51 15.03 15.61 20.39
C VAL A 51 16.01 14.83 19.50
N ASP A 52 17.12 14.36 20.08
CA ASP A 52 18.21 13.70 19.36
C ASP A 52 17.90 12.25 19.00
N LEU A 53 16.88 11.65 19.63
CA LEU A 53 16.49 10.25 19.47
C LEU A 53 15.03 10.10 19.07
N ASN A 54 14.77 9.16 18.17
CA ASN A 54 13.44 8.68 17.83
C ASN A 54 13.30 7.24 18.32
N CYS A 55 12.28 7.00 19.15
CA CYS A 55 12.00 5.69 19.73
C CYS A 55 10.65 5.18 19.23
N PHE A 56 10.66 3.93 18.75
CA PHE A 56 9.51 3.26 18.17
C PHE A 56 9.27 1.93 18.87
N LEU A 57 8.00 1.63 19.14
CA LEU A 57 7.56 0.29 19.49
C LEU A 57 6.97 -0.33 18.24
N VAL A 58 7.58 -1.40 17.73
CA VAL A 58 7.24 -2.03 16.46
C VAL A 58 6.79 -3.47 16.71
N ASP A 59 5.79 -3.94 15.98
CA ASP A 59 5.38 -5.34 16.03
C ASP A 59 6.34 -6.25 15.23
N ASN A 60 6.09 -7.56 15.25
CA ASN A 60 6.88 -8.53 14.49
C ASN A 60 6.68 -8.43 12.97
N ASN A 61 5.68 -7.69 12.49
CA ASN A 61 5.41 -7.48 11.07
C ASN A 61 6.01 -6.17 10.55
N GLY A 62 6.60 -5.36 11.44
CA GLY A 62 7.22 -4.08 11.12
C GLY A 62 6.25 -2.89 11.16
N PHE A 63 5.06 -3.01 11.79
CA PHE A 63 4.15 -1.88 12.01
C PHE A 63 4.42 -1.17 13.33
N ILE A 64 4.37 0.16 13.29
CA ILE A 64 4.62 1.01 14.44
C ILE A 64 3.37 1.04 15.34
N LEU A 65 3.50 0.59 16.58
CA LEU A 65 2.46 0.68 17.60
C LEU A 65 2.55 1.97 18.41
N LEU A 66 3.78 2.43 18.70
CA LEU A 66 4.03 3.69 19.40
C LEU A 66 5.16 4.44 18.71
N SER A 67 4.98 5.75 18.57
CA SER A 67 6.02 6.68 18.15
C SER A 67 5.83 8.01 18.88
N LYS A 68 6.86 8.86 18.86
CA LYS A 68 6.80 10.26 19.31
C LYS A 68 5.79 11.06 18.48
N GLU A 69 5.68 10.76 17.19
CA GLU A 69 4.70 11.36 16.29
C GLU A 69 3.51 10.43 16.05
N ARG A 70 2.30 10.88 16.41
CA ARG A 70 1.09 10.07 16.26
C ARG A 70 0.73 9.73 14.81
N ASN A 71 1.21 10.50 13.84
CA ASN A 71 0.97 10.25 12.42
C ASN A 71 1.74 9.04 11.87
N GLU A 72 2.70 8.53 12.63
CA GLU A 72 3.50 7.35 12.27
C GLU A 72 2.89 6.05 12.81
N VAL A 73 2.02 6.14 13.82
CA VAL A 73 1.36 4.99 14.41
C VAL A 73 0.47 4.30 13.37
N GLY A 74 0.59 2.97 13.28
CA GLY A 74 -0.09 2.14 12.29
C GLY A 74 0.57 2.12 10.90
N ARG A 75 1.58 2.94 10.65
CA ARG A 75 2.35 2.87 9.40
C ARG A 75 3.43 1.80 9.49
N PHE A 76 3.86 1.33 8.33
CA PHE A 76 4.96 0.40 8.23
C PHE A 76 6.29 1.11 8.52
N PHE A 77 7.10 0.54 9.39
CA PHE A 77 8.37 1.12 9.82
C PHE A 77 9.33 1.38 8.66
N GLY A 78 9.36 0.50 7.65
CA GLY A 78 10.19 0.72 6.46
C GLY A 78 9.72 1.86 5.56
N GLU A 79 8.47 2.31 5.70
CA GLU A 79 7.97 3.52 5.02
C GLU A 79 8.48 4.80 5.71
N VAL A 80 8.55 4.77 7.05
CA VAL A 80 9.02 5.88 7.88
C VAL A 80 10.55 5.97 7.88
N ASP A 81 11.24 4.86 8.15
CA ASP A 81 12.70 4.75 8.15
C ASP A 81 13.19 3.53 7.34
N GLY A 82 13.23 3.72 6.03
CA GLY A 82 13.74 2.71 5.09
C GLY A 82 15.21 2.35 5.30
N SER A 83 16.02 3.27 5.87
CA SER A 83 17.46 3.04 6.08
C SER A 83 17.72 2.00 7.16
N VAL A 84 17.00 2.11 8.28
CA VAL A 84 17.08 1.16 9.39
C VAL A 84 16.43 -0.16 8.98
N MET A 85 15.26 -0.14 8.35
CA MET A 85 14.61 -1.38 7.89
C MET A 85 15.48 -2.17 6.89
N ALA A 86 16.11 -1.50 5.92
CA ALA A 86 17.04 -2.15 4.99
C ALA A 86 18.24 -2.78 5.72
N SER A 87 18.75 -2.11 6.75
CA SER A 87 19.85 -2.63 7.56
C SER A 87 19.42 -3.86 8.38
N LEU A 88 18.21 -3.83 8.96
CA LEU A 88 17.66 -4.97 9.70
C LEU A 88 17.43 -6.19 8.80
N MET A 89 16.99 -5.98 7.56
CA MET A 89 16.90 -7.05 6.56
C MET A 89 18.27 -7.62 6.21
N LYS A 90 19.28 -6.76 6.04
CA LYS A 90 20.66 -7.18 5.76
C LYS A 90 21.26 -8.01 6.89
N MET A 91 20.93 -7.70 8.14
CA MET A 91 21.37 -8.45 9.32
C MET A 91 20.55 -9.72 9.57
N GLY A 92 19.49 -9.97 8.79
CA GLY A 92 18.64 -11.16 8.94
C GLY A 92 17.60 -11.07 10.06
N MET A 93 17.46 -9.92 10.73
CA MET A 93 16.44 -9.72 11.76
C MET A 93 15.02 -9.60 11.18
N TYR A 94 14.91 -9.12 9.95
CA TYR A 94 13.64 -9.06 9.23
C TYR A 94 13.74 -9.85 7.93
N LYS A 95 12.80 -10.76 7.74
CA LYS A 95 12.67 -11.54 6.51
C LYS A 95 11.55 -10.98 5.66
N LYS A 96 11.86 -10.71 4.39
CA LYS A 96 10.87 -10.38 3.38
C LYS A 96 10.18 -11.66 2.90
N VAL A 97 8.86 -11.67 2.93
CA VAL A 97 8.00 -12.76 2.46
C VAL A 97 7.10 -12.19 1.37
N SER A 98 6.92 -12.90 0.26
CA SER A 98 5.95 -12.49 -0.78
C SER A 98 4.62 -13.16 -0.52
N LEU A 99 3.57 -12.36 -0.36
CA LEU A 99 2.20 -12.82 -0.20
C LEU A 99 1.47 -12.63 -1.52
N TYR A 100 0.76 -13.67 -1.95
CA TYR A 100 0.08 -13.73 -3.25
C TYR A 100 -1.43 -13.69 -3.04
N ASP A 101 -2.09 -12.75 -3.70
CA ASP A 101 -3.54 -12.63 -3.75
C ASP A 101 -4.01 -12.89 -5.19
N TYR A 102 -4.61 -14.07 -5.38
CA TYR A 102 -5.18 -14.54 -6.65
C TYR A 102 -6.62 -14.07 -6.87
N GLN A 103 -7.19 -13.30 -5.95
CA GLN A 103 -8.57 -12.82 -5.99
C GLN A 103 -8.65 -11.28 -6.04
N ALA A 104 -7.53 -10.61 -6.30
CA ALA A 104 -7.46 -9.16 -6.38
C ALA A 104 -8.17 -8.62 -7.63
N MET A 105 -8.55 -7.34 -7.58
CA MET A 105 -9.10 -6.60 -8.72
C MET A 105 -8.15 -5.49 -9.15
N CYS A 106 -7.67 -5.54 -10.39
CA CYS A 106 -6.77 -4.54 -10.96
C CYS A 106 -7.51 -3.65 -11.96
N LYS A 107 -7.00 -2.43 -12.11
CA LYS A 107 -7.41 -1.56 -13.20
C LYS A 107 -6.96 -2.14 -14.53
N ASN A 108 -7.88 -2.17 -15.48
CA ASN A 108 -7.55 -2.65 -16.81
C ASN A 108 -6.68 -1.63 -17.56
N ASN A 109 -5.38 -1.89 -17.65
CA ASN A 109 -4.42 -1.10 -18.45
C ASN A 109 -4.51 -1.42 -19.95
N HIS A 110 -5.71 -1.64 -20.49
CA HIS A 110 -5.84 -1.65 -21.95
C HIS A 110 -5.41 -0.28 -22.47
N HIS A 111 -4.24 -0.26 -23.12
CA HIS A 111 -3.88 0.80 -24.04
C HIS A 111 -5.11 1.07 -24.90
N HIS A 112 -5.67 2.27 -24.77
CA HIS A 112 -6.80 2.69 -25.58
C HIS A 112 -6.35 2.68 -27.04
N HIS A 113 -6.51 1.55 -27.74
CA HIS A 113 -6.70 1.59 -29.17
C HIS A 113 -8.01 2.35 -29.35
N ASN A 114 -7.90 3.64 -29.62
CA ASN A 114 -9.02 4.51 -29.93
C ASN A 114 -9.80 3.88 -31.09
N SER A 115 -10.83 3.10 -30.76
CA SER A 115 -11.93 2.77 -31.68
C SER A 115 -12.94 3.92 -31.74
N ALA A 116 -12.60 5.07 -31.15
CA ALA A 116 -13.26 6.33 -31.43
C ALA A 116 -13.02 6.63 -32.91
N ARG A 117 -14.05 6.45 -33.73
CA ARG A 117 -14.06 6.97 -35.09
C ARG A 117 -13.68 8.46 -34.99
N PRO A 118 -12.70 8.95 -35.77
CA PRO A 118 -12.36 10.36 -35.73
C PRO A 118 -13.64 11.15 -36.02
N LEU A 119 -13.86 12.22 -35.26
CA LEU A 119 -14.97 13.15 -35.47
C LEU A 119 -15.08 13.41 -36.97
N LEU A 120 -16.18 12.95 -37.57
CA LEU A 120 -16.46 13.17 -38.98
C LEU A 120 -16.35 14.67 -39.22
N SER A 121 -15.40 15.04 -40.07
CA SER A 121 -15.11 16.42 -40.45
C SER A 121 -16.43 17.17 -40.72
N PRO A 122 -16.54 18.46 -40.38
CA PRO A 122 -17.73 19.28 -40.68
C PRO A 122 -18.20 19.13 -42.14
N PHE A 123 -17.29 18.83 -43.07
CA PHE A 123 -17.60 18.53 -44.47
C PHE A 123 -18.45 17.27 -44.67
N TYR A 124 -18.30 16.23 -43.84
CA TYR A 124 -19.13 15.04 -43.92
C TYR A 124 -20.58 15.33 -43.47
N VAL A 125 -20.74 16.17 -42.45
CA VAL A 125 -22.06 16.64 -42.02
C VAL A 125 -22.71 17.49 -43.12
N ILE A 126 -21.96 18.40 -43.73
CA ILE A 126 -22.44 19.24 -44.83
C ILE A 126 -22.79 18.39 -46.06
N THR A 127 -21.95 17.43 -46.45
CA THR A 127 -22.24 16.53 -47.59
C THR A 127 -23.41 15.59 -47.31
N ALA A 128 -23.58 15.14 -46.08
CA ALA A 128 -24.76 14.38 -45.66
C ALA A 128 -26.03 15.23 -45.72
N LEU A 129 -25.98 16.49 -45.28
CA LEU A 129 -27.09 17.44 -45.40
C LEU A 129 -27.43 17.75 -46.86
N ILE A 130 -26.42 17.95 -47.70
CA ILE A 130 -26.61 18.17 -49.14
C ILE A 130 -27.22 16.93 -49.78
N ARG A 131 -26.69 15.72 -49.50
CA ARG A 131 -27.23 14.46 -50.02
C ARG A 131 -28.65 14.21 -49.53
N TRP A 132 -28.95 14.52 -48.28
CA TRP A 132 -30.29 14.48 -47.71
C TRP A 132 -31.22 15.47 -48.42
N LEU A 133 -30.79 16.73 -48.62
CA LEU A 133 -31.56 17.74 -49.33
C LEU A 133 -31.86 17.31 -50.77
N PHE A 134 -30.86 16.82 -51.50
CA PHE A 134 -31.06 16.30 -52.86
C PHE A 134 -31.98 15.09 -52.90
N SER A 135 -31.89 14.18 -51.93
CA SER A 135 -32.81 13.05 -51.82
C SER A 135 -34.24 13.51 -51.55
N ASN A 136 -34.43 14.52 -50.69
CA ASN A 136 -35.75 15.07 -50.40
C ASN A 136 -36.30 15.87 -51.57
N VAL A 137 -35.47 16.61 -52.30
CA VAL A 137 -35.89 17.31 -53.53
C VAL A 137 -36.26 16.30 -54.62
N LEU A 138 -35.50 15.22 -54.77
CA LEU A 138 -35.81 14.15 -55.73
C LEU A 138 -37.11 13.42 -55.35
N MET A 139 -37.28 13.08 -54.07
CA MET A 139 -38.53 12.52 -53.54
C MET A 139 -39.69 13.50 -53.67
N PHE A 140 -39.48 14.79 -53.41
CA PHE A 140 -40.49 15.84 -53.56
C PHE A 140 -40.88 16.09 -55.03
N LEU A 141 -39.95 15.92 -55.97
CA LEU A 141 -40.26 15.93 -57.41
C LEU A 141 -41.02 14.68 -57.85
N LEU A 142 -40.77 13.54 -57.20
CA LEU A 142 -41.54 12.30 -57.37
C LEU A 142 -42.93 12.38 -56.71
N ASP A 143 -43.02 13.02 -55.54
CA ASP A 143 -44.20 13.17 -54.68
C ASP A 143 -45.01 14.44 -54.98
N PHE A 144 -44.56 15.29 -55.92
CA PHE A 144 -45.39 16.36 -56.51
C PHE A 144 -46.51 15.80 -57.41
N ASN A 145 -46.79 14.50 -57.26
CA ASN A 145 -48.06 13.86 -57.52
C ASN A 145 -48.70 13.47 -56.16
N LEU A 146 -49.47 14.40 -55.58
CA LEU A 146 -50.40 14.25 -54.45
C LEU A 146 -49.86 14.03 -53.02
N CYS A 147 -50.04 15.10 -52.22
CA CYS A 147 -50.47 15.15 -50.81
C CYS A 147 -49.97 14.09 -49.81
N GLY A 148 -49.16 14.52 -48.84
CA GLY A 148 -48.92 13.73 -47.62
C GLY A 148 -47.97 14.39 -46.62
N LEU A 149 -48.12 15.69 -46.38
CA LEU A 149 -47.38 16.39 -45.33
C LEU A 149 -47.90 15.94 -43.95
N TRP A 150 -47.00 15.81 -42.97
CA TRP A 150 -47.21 15.64 -41.51
C TRP A 150 -46.97 14.24 -40.91
N HIS A 151 -45.74 13.99 -40.45
CA HIS A 151 -45.49 13.66 -39.03
C HIS A 151 -44.05 14.07 -38.64
N SER A 152 -43.93 14.72 -37.48
CA SER A 152 -42.70 15.25 -36.89
C SER A 152 -42.39 14.43 -35.65
N ASP A 153 -41.29 13.68 -35.65
CA ASP A 153 -40.84 12.94 -34.47
C ASP A 153 -39.75 13.70 -33.71
N TYR A 154 -40.00 13.89 -32.42
CA TYR A 154 -39.13 14.55 -31.45
C TYR A 154 -37.98 13.63 -31.02
N PHE A 155 -36.76 14.19 -30.98
CA PHE A 155 -35.55 13.52 -30.52
C PHE A 155 -35.31 13.85 -29.02
N VAL A 156 -35.15 12.84 -28.17
CA VAL A 156 -34.79 13.02 -26.74
C VAL A 156 -33.33 12.62 -26.55
N ASP A 157 -32.56 13.54 -25.97
CA ASP A 157 -31.12 13.39 -25.75
C ASP A 157 -30.83 12.71 -24.38
N GLY A 158 -29.98 11.69 -24.38
CA GLY A 158 -29.66 10.87 -23.20
C GLY A 158 -28.45 11.39 -22.41
N HIS A 159 -28.62 11.56 -21.09
CA HIS A 159 -27.58 12.03 -20.17
C HIS A 159 -26.34 11.11 -20.08
N ARG A 160 -25.15 11.72 -20.17
CA ARG A 160 -23.81 11.08 -19.98
C ARG A 160 -23.65 10.56 -18.54
N GLN A 161 -23.45 9.25 -18.39
CA GLN A 161 -22.95 8.68 -17.13
C GLN A 161 -21.41 8.80 -17.02
N LYS A 162 -20.93 9.08 -15.80
CA LYS A 162 -19.51 9.06 -15.44
C LYS A 162 -18.94 7.67 -15.73
N LYS A 163 -17.86 7.64 -16.52
CA LYS A 163 -17.14 6.42 -16.92
C LYS A 163 -16.44 5.83 -15.68
N VAL A 164 -17.05 4.81 -15.07
CA VAL A 164 -16.36 3.97 -14.08
C VAL A 164 -15.34 3.12 -14.85
N GLU A 165 -14.06 3.21 -14.48
CA GLU A 165 -13.03 2.36 -15.09
C GLU A 165 -13.33 0.90 -14.78
N PRO A 166 -13.39 0.01 -15.79
CA PRO A 166 -13.66 -1.40 -15.55
C PRO A 166 -12.49 -2.03 -14.77
N MET A 167 -12.80 -2.63 -13.62
CA MET A 167 -11.88 -3.46 -12.84
C MET A 167 -11.97 -4.91 -13.31
N GLN A 168 -10.84 -5.61 -13.36
CA GLN A 168 -10.75 -7.00 -13.78
C GLN A 168 -10.05 -7.84 -12.69
N PRO A 169 -10.42 -9.12 -12.51
CA PRO A 169 -9.65 -10.04 -11.68
C PRO A 169 -8.20 -10.15 -12.16
N CYS A 170 -7.26 -10.06 -11.22
CA CYS A 170 -5.82 -10.15 -11.46
C CYS A 170 -5.12 -10.81 -10.27
N ASP A 171 -3.92 -11.29 -10.51
CA ASP A 171 -3.06 -11.81 -9.46
C ASP A 171 -2.11 -10.70 -8.99
N THR A 172 -2.07 -10.46 -7.69
CA THR A 172 -1.16 -9.47 -7.10
C THR A 172 -0.23 -10.13 -6.09
N ALA A 173 1.00 -9.64 -6.04
CA ALA A 173 1.94 -9.97 -4.97
C ALA A 173 2.22 -8.71 -4.15
N TYR A 174 2.10 -8.82 -2.83
CA TYR A 174 2.51 -7.77 -1.90
C TYR A 174 3.63 -8.29 -1.00
N PRO A 175 4.63 -7.44 -0.68
CA PRO A 175 5.69 -7.82 0.23
C PRO A 175 5.18 -7.76 1.68
N GLY A 176 5.30 -8.86 2.41
CA GLY A 176 5.18 -8.92 3.86
C GLY A 176 6.55 -8.97 4.52
N PHE A 177 6.61 -8.58 5.79
CA PHE A 177 7.81 -8.66 6.61
C PHE A 177 7.51 -9.43 7.88
N MET A 178 8.50 -10.19 8.34
CA MET A 178 8.42 -10.94 9.58
C MET A 178 9.75 -10.87 10.32
N TYR A 179 9.68 -10.51 11.59
CA TYR A 179 10.81 -10.47 12.50
C TYR A 179 11.27 -11.90 12.83
N ASP A 180 12.58 -12.12 12.77
CA ASP A 180 13.22 -13.36 13.14
C ASP A 180 13.74 -13.29 14.59
N SER A 181 13.10 -14.06 15.48
CA SER A 181 13.42 -14.09 16.91
C SER A 181 14.78 -14.72 17.26
N SER A 182 15.52 -15.26 16.29
CA SER A 182 16.87 -15.79 16.52
C SER A 182 17.86 -14.71 16.94
N ILE A 183 17.65 -13.46 16.51
CA ILE A 183 18.51 -12.31 16.82
C ILE A 183 17.72 -11.35 17.70
N ARG A 184 17.96 -11.38 19.01
CA ARG A 184 17.19 -10.58 19.99
C ARG A 184 17.60 -9.11 20.05
N GLU A 185 18.85 -8.84 19.75
CA GLU A 185 19.44 -7.50 19.87
C GLU A 185 20.35 -7.23 18.68
N ALA A 186 20.29 -6.03 18.15
CA ALA A 186 21.25 -5.54 17.17
C ALA A 186 21.47 -4.04 17.35
N ASN A 187 22.71 -3.64 17.16
CA ASN A 187 23.12 -2.25 17.10
C ASN A 187 24.04 -2.08 15.89
N SER A 188 23.84 -1.00 15.16
CA SER A 188 24.68 -0.70 14.00
C SER A 188 24.65 0.79 13.67
N LEU A 189 25.55 1.16 12.79
CA LEU A 189 25.75 2.52 12.33
C LEU A 189 25.65 2.55 10.80
N ILE A 190 24.71 3.32 10.30
CA ILE A 190 24.43 3.50 8.88
C ILE A 190 25.21 4.72 8.39
N LYS A 191 26.07 4.53 7.40
CA LYS A 191 26.75 5.64 6.73
C LYS A 191 25.88 6.18 5.60
N CYS A 192 25.41 7.42 5.72
CA CYS A 192 24.51 8.08 4.77
C CYS A 192 25.25 9.14 3.93
N GLY A 193 26.53 8.87 3.63
CA GLY A 193 27.44 9.82 2.97
C GLY A 193 28.16 10.73 3.96
N ARG A 194 27.57 11.89 4.28
CA ARG A 194 28.20 12.94 5.11
C ARG A 194 27.87 12.86 6.61
N CYS A 195 26.84 12.09 6.98
CA CYS A 195 26.48 11.83 8.37
C CYS A 195 26.38 10.32 8.61
N GLN A 196 26.35 9.97 9.89
CA GLN A 196 26.19 8.60 10.34
C GLN A 196 24.95 8.55 11.23
N LYS A 197 24.09 7.55 11.01
CA LYS A 197 22.88 7.31 11.79
C LYS A 197 23.06 6.04 12.60
N MET A 198 23.10 6.15 13.92
CA MET A 198 23.11 4.97 14.78
C MET A 198 21.69 4.49 15.08
N PHE A 199 21.55 3.18 15.24
CA PHE A 199 20.31 2.59 15.72
C PHE A 199 20.58 1.39 16.62
N VAL A 200 19.63 1.13 17.51
CA VAL A 200 19.60 -0.01 18.41
C VAL A 200 18.22 -0.64 18.34
N VAL A 201 18.17 -1.96 18.24
CA VAL A 201 16.95 -2.77 18.21
C VAL A 201 17.03 -3.82 19.29
N GLN A 202 15.97 -3.93 20.08
CA GLN A 202 15.87 -4.89 21.16
C GLN A 202 14.47 -5.52 21.20
N GLN A 203 14.41 -6.84 21.20
CA GLN A 203 13.16 -7.57 21.38
C GLN A 203 12.66 -7.44 22.84
N ILE A 204 11.35 -7.20 23.01
CA ILE A 204 10.72 -7.23 24.32
C ILE A 204 10.53 -8.71 24.74
N PRO A 205 11.03 -9.12 25.91
CA PRO A 205 10.91 -10.51 26.35
C PRO A 205 9.43 -10.91 26.51
N ASN A 206 9.14 -12.16 26.15
CA ASN A 206 7.79 -12.75 26.22
C ASN A 206 6.73 -12.00 25.39
N SER A 207 7.15 -11.32 24.33
CA SER A 207 6.27 -10.57 23.44
C SER A 207 6.74 -10.67 21.99
N ASN A 208 5.84 -10.35 21.06
CA ASN A 208 6.15 -10.18 19.64
C ASN A 208 6.62 -8.75 19.30
N LEU A 209 6.81 -7.90 20.32
CA LEU A 209 7.16 -6.50 20.16
C LEU A 209 8.67 -6.28 20.19
N VAL A 210 9.09 -5.26 19.46
CA VAL A 210 10.48 -4.87 19.28
C VAL A 210 10.61 -3.36 19.51
N LEU A 211 11.54 -2.98 20.40
CA LEU A 211 11.91 -1.59 20.62
C LEU A 211 13.00 -1.20 19.62
N VAL A 212 12.76 -0.11 18.87
CA VAL A 212 13.71 0.44 17.91
C VAL A 212 14.04 1.86 18.31
N VAL A 213 15.31 2.15 18.54
CA VAL A 213 15.83 3.48 18.89
C VAL A 213 16.76 3.93 17.78
N THR A 214 16.54 5.13 17.24
CA THR A 214 17.30 5.68 16.12
C THR A 214 17.70 7.12 16.41
N GLN A 215 18.82 7.56 15.85
CA GLN A 215 19.26 8.95 15.93
C GLN A 215 18.46 9.85 14.98
N ALA A 216 18.03 11.02 15.44
CA ALA A 216 17.17 11.92 14.67
C ALA A 216 17.92 12.96 13.82
N ASP A 217 19.24 13.08 13.98
CA ASP A 217 20.07 14.16 13.40
C ASP A 217 20.47 13.96 11.93
N CYS A 218 20.32 12.74 11.39
CA CYS A 218 20.78 12.36 10.06
C CYS A 218 19.64 11.77 9.22
N ASP A 219 19.26 12.48 8.14
CA ASP A 219 18.29 11.99 7.15
C ASP A 219 18.99 11.17 6.05
N CYS A 220 18.66 9.88 6.01
CA CYS A 220 19.23 8.89 5.09
C CYS A 220 18.34 8.59 3.88
N SER A 221 17.21 9.30 3.72
CA SER A 221 16.18 9.02 2.71
C SER A 221 16.67 9.11 1.27
N ARG A 222 17.74 9.88 1.00
CA ARG A 222 18.33 10.00 -0.35
C ARG A 222 19.04 8.73 -0.82
N GLN A 223 19.65 8.00 0.10
CA GLN A 223 20.40 6.77 -0.23
C GLN A 223 19.53 5.53 -0.05
N TYR A 224 18.63 5.56 0.93
CA TYR A 224 17.70 4.48 1.23
C TYR A 224 16.28 5.00 1.06
N GLY A 225 15.62 4.61 -0.02
CA GLY A 225 14.23 4.95 -0.26
C GLY A 225 13.29 4.26 0.75
N SER A 226 12.07 4.78 0.87
CA SER A 226 11.01 4.14 1.65
C SER A 226 10.68 2.76 1.07
N ILE A 227 10.47 1.80 1.96
CA ILE A 227 10.07 0.44 1.62
C ILE A 227 8.55 0.37 1.73
N LEU A 228 7.88 0.40 0.58
CA LEU A 228 6.41 0.38 0.51
C LEU A 228 5.86 -1.06 0.50
N LEU A 229 4.66 -1.23 1.05
CA LEU A 229 3.89 -2.47 1.05
C LEU A 229 2.93 -2.57 -0.16
N GLU A 230 3.16 -1.80 -1.21
CA GLU A 230 2.24 -1.71 -2.34
C GLU A 230 2.12 -3.05 -3.11
N PRO A 231 0.90 -3.48 -3.45
CA PRO A 231 0.67 -4.66 -4.26
C PRO A 231 1.15 -4.43 -5.69
N LYS A 232 1.80 -5.44 -6.26
CA LYS A 232 2.25 -5.45 -7.66
C LYS A 232 1.51 -6.53 -8.44
N GLU A 233 0.93 -6.16 -9.58
CA GLU A 233 0.32 -7.10 -10.51
C GLU A 233 1.39 -8.05 -11.07
N ILE A 234 1.08 -9.35 -11.05
CA ILE A 234 1.93 -10.40 -11.58
C ILE A 234 1.61 -10.59 -13.05
N LYS A 235 2.62 -10.42 -13.91
CA LYS A 235 2.50 -10.68 -15.35
C LYS A 235 3.14 -12.02 -15.66
N TYR A 236 2.32 -12.98 -16.09
CA TYR A 236 2.79 -14.27 -16.58
C TYR A 236 3.35 -14.09 -18.00
N ILE A 237 4.66 -14.26 -18.15
CA ILE A 237 5.28 -14.37 -19.47
C ILE A 237 5.06 -15.82 -19.92
N LEU A 238 4.06 -16.03 -20.78
CA LEU A 238 3.91 -17.30 -21.50
C LEU A 238 5.02 -17.33 -22.56
N HIS A 239 6.00 -18.22 -22.36
CA HIS A 239 7.04 -18.52 -23.35
C HIS A 239 6.55 -19.56 -24.36
#